data_AF-A0A399PHE1-F1
#
_entry.id   AF-A0A399PHE1-F1
#
_cell.length_a   1.000
_cell.length_b   1.000
_cell.length_c   1.000
_cell.angle_alpha   90.00
_cell.angle_beta   90.00
_cell.angle_gamma   90.00
#
_symmetry.space_group_name_H-M   'P 1'
#
loop_
_entity.id
_entity.type
_entity.pdbx_description
1 polymer ?
#
loop_
_entity_poly.entity_id
_entity_poly.type
_entity_poly.pdbx_seq_one_letter_code
_entity_poly.pdbx_strand_id
1 'polypeptide(L)'
;ASHAIVAATIGTSAVVVAGALALGSGGNVLGFVGQQTGRGLQVESSAAVYHLWRIVFGDDDYRVYHDTRLLAFQVSGPGVDAVAAALTPVMVAVVVGVLLLGVHAAHRGASAAALLGPLSLGLVTALILTNKVGSPQYVSWIAVPVIVILAHDRADSRLSVVVTRLALVAAALTQLIYPYAYPLLLDASPVLVAVITVRDLAELGLLAAAVVQLVALGRRRAADAVGSSDAV
;
A
#
# COMPACT_ATOMS: atom_id res chain seq x y z
N ALA A 1 -24.52 -10.70 10.06
CA ALA A 1 -23.06 -10.47 10.22
C ALA A 1 -22.65 -9.08 9.74
N SER A 2 -22.98 -8.68 8.50
CA SER A 2 -22.66 -7.36 7.92
C SER A 2 -23.15 -6.16 8.75
N HIS A 3 -24.40 -6.15 9.21
CA HIS A 3 -24.93 -5.07 10.05
C HIS A 3 -24.24 -4.96 11.42
N ALA A 4 -23.82 -6.09 12.00
CA ALA A 4 -23.11 -6.10 13.28
C ALA A 4 -21.69 -5.52 13.13
N ILE A 5 -21.02 -5.82 12.02
CA ILE A 5 -19.70 -5.24 11.71
C ILE A 5 -19.82 -3.73 11.50
N VAL A 6 -20.79 -3.28 10.70
CA VAL A 6 -21.02 -1.84 10.48
C VAL A 6 -21.36 -1.14 11.79
N ALA A 7 -22.24 -1.71 12.62
CA ALA A 7 -22.59 -1.15 13.91
C ALA A 7 -21.38 -1.11 14.86
N ALA A 8 -20.54 -2.15 14.89
CA ALA A 8 -19.32 -2.20 15.69
C ALA A 8 -18.29 -1.16 15.22
N THR A 9 -18.10 -1.00 13.91
CA THR A 9 -17.22 0.03 13.35
C THR A 9 -17.71 1.42 13.73
N ILE A 10 -18.98 1.73 13.49
CA ILE A 10 -19.57 3.03 13.84
C ILE A 10 -19.48 3.28 15.34
N GLY A 11 -19.87 2.30 16.16
CA GLY A 11 -19.84 2.40 17.62
C GLY A 11 -18.43 2.64 18.15
N THR A 12 -17.44 1.88 17.67
CA THR A 12 -16.04 2.05 18.06
C THR A 12 -15.51 3.41 17.64
N SER A 13 -15.75 3.84 16.40
CA SER A 13 -15.36 5.18 15.93
C SER A 13 -16.01 6.29 16.75
N ALA A 14 -17.30 6.16 17.09
CA ALA A 14 -18.00 7.13 17.92
C ALA A 14 -17.42 7.21 19.33
N VAL A 15 -17.09 6.07 19.95
CA VAL A 15 -16.45 6.02 21.28
C VAL A 15 -15.08 6.69 21.25
N VAL A 16 -14.26 6.41 20.24
CA VAL A 16 -12.93 7.02 20.10
C VAL A 16 -13.04 8.55 19.93
N VAL A 17 -13.93 9.01 19.05
CA VAL A 17 -14.16 10.44 18.81
C VAL A 17 -14.71 11.13 20.05
N ALA A 18 -15.71 10.55 20.71
CA ALA A 18 -16.30 11.10 21.93
C ALA A 18 -15.28 11.17 23.07
N GLY A 19 -14.47 10.12 23.25
CA GLY A 19 -13.38 10.09 24.23
C GLY A 19 -12.34 11.18 23.96
N ALA A 20 -11.89 11.34 22.72
CA ALA A 20 -10.93 12.38 22.35
C ALA A 20 -11.48 13.80 22.61
N LEU A 21 -12.76 14.04 22.29
CA LEU A 21 -13.42 15.31 22.58
C LEU A 21 -13.56 15.56 24.08
N ALA A 22 -13.93 14.55 24.86
CA ALA A 22 -14.04 14.64 26.31
C ALA A 22 -12.70 14.94 26.99
N LEU A 23 -11.59 14.45 26.42
CA LEU A 23 -10.23 14.76 26.85
C LEU A 23 -9.70 16.11 26.33
N GLY A 24 -10.55 16.92 25.69
CA GLY A 24 -10.22 18.29 25.29
C GLY A 24 -9.48 18.41 23.95
N SER A 25 -9.57 17.42 23.05
CA SER A 25 -8.90 17.52 21.74
C SER A 25 -9.42 18.68 20.89
N GLY A 26 -10.67 19.11 21.09
CA GLY A 26 -11.31 20.16 20.30
C GLY A 26 -11.25 19.86 18.80
N GLY A 27 -10.82 20.84 17.99
CA GLY A 27 -10.63 20.65 16.55
C GLY A 27 -9.52 19.65 16.19
N ASN A 28 -8.62 19.30 17.11
CA ASN A 28 -7.53 18.35 16.84
C ASN A 28 -8.03 16.93 16.60
N VAL A 29 -9.28 16.61 16.94
CA VAL A 29 -9.90 15.33 16.55
C VAL A 29 -9.92 15.12 15.02
N LEU A 30 -9.89 16.22 14.26
CA LEU A 30 -9.79 16.22 12.79
C LEU A 30 -8.41 16.65 12.29
N GLY A 31 -7.44 16.87 13.20
CA GLY A 31 -6.10 17.37 12.85
C GLY A 31 -5.36 16.50 11.85
N PHE A 32 -5.64 15.19 11.85
CA PHE A 32 -5.08 14.24 10.89
C PHE A 32 -5.47 14.56 9.42
N VAL A 33 -6.64 15.16 9.19
CA VAL A 33 -7.09 15.55 7.84
C VAL A 33 -6.25 16.71 7.32
N GLY A 34 -6.03 17.74 8.14
CA GLY A 34 -5.17 18.88 7.77
C GLY A 34 -3.70 18.47 7.60
N GLN A 35 -3.22 17.53 8.41
CA GLN A 35 -1.87 16.96 8.28
C GLN A 35 -1.69 16.19 6.96
N GLN A 36 -2.74 15.60 6.39
CA GLN A 36 -2.65 15.01 5.05
C GLN A 36 -2.46 16.05 3.95
N THR A 37 -2.87 17.30 4.12
CA THR A 37 -2.65 18.36 3.11
C THR A 37 -1.23 18.95 3.21
N GLY A 38 -0.69 19.08 4.42
CA GLY A 38 0.59 19.76 4.67
C GLY A 38 1.86 18.90 4.52
N ARG A 39 1.73 17.59 4.27
CA ARG A 39 2.90 16.70 4.13
C ARG A 39 3.44 16.69 2.70
N GLY A 40 4.73 16.98 2.59
CA GLY A 40 5.50 16.76 1.36
C GLY A 40 5.82 15.28 1.14
N LEU A 41 6.67 15.03 0.15
CA LEU A 41 6.97 13.68 -0.33
C LEU A 41 8.17 13.11 0.44
N GLN A 42 7.94 12.07 1.25
CA GLN A 42 9.02 11.46 2.02
C GLN A 42 9.98 10.66 1.14
N VAL A 43 11.25 10.66 1.51
CA VAL A 43 12.36 10.06 0.73
C VAL A 43 12.15 8.57 0.43
N GLU A 44 11.38 7.87 1.27
CA GLU A 44 11.13 6.43 1.16
C GLU A 44 9.81 6.08 0.46
N SER A 45 9.01 7.08 0.10
CA SER A 45 7.75 6.86 -0.61
C SER A 45 8.01 6.45 -2.05
N SER A 46 7.14 5.60 -2.62
CA SER A 46 7.41 5.05 -3.95
C SER A 46 7.42 6.10 -5.06
N ALA A 47 6.64 7.17 -4.90
CA ALA A 47 6.67 8.30 -5.82
C ALA A 47 7.94 9.17 -5.70
N ALA A 48 8.69 9.08 -4.59
CA ALA A 48 9.96 9.79 -4.44
C ALA A 48 11.06 9.22 -5.33
N VAL A 49 10.99 7.93 -5.70
CA VAL A 49 12.04 7.25 -6.48
C VAL A 49 12.35 7.97 -7.78
N TYR A 50 11.32 8.45 -8.50
CA TYR A 50 11.53 9.25 -9.71
C TYR A 50 12.39 10.49 -9.44
N HIS A 51 12.10 11.22 -8.36
CA HIS A 51 12.83 12.43 -7.98
C HIS A 51 14.22 12.13 -7.43
N LEU A 52 14.42 10.99 -6.75
CA LEU A 52 15.74 10.53 -6.33
C LEU A 52 16.65 10.24 -7.53
N TRP A 53 16.11 9.65 -8.60
CA TRP A 53 16.86 9.47 -9.84
C TRP A 53 17.24 10.80 -10.50
N ARG A 54 16.42 11.87 -10.37
CA ARG A 54 16.81 13.22 -10.82
C ARG A 54 18.08 13.70 -10.10
N ILE A 55 18.13 13.52 -8.78
CA ILE A 55 19.33 13.85 -7.98
C ILE A 55 20.54 13.02 -8.44
N VAL A 56 20.36 11.71 -8.65
CA VAL A 56 21.42 10.80 -9.13
C VAL A 56 21.99 11.24 -10.49
N PHE A 57 21.15 11.78 -11.38
CA PHE A 57 21.57 12.26 -12.69
C PHE A 57 22.14 13.68 -12.68
N GLY A 58 22.34 14.29 -11.51
CA GLY A 58 22.97 15.60 -11.35
C GLY A 58 22.03 16.78 -11.59
N ASP A 59 20.73 16.60 -11.36
CA ASP A 59 19.76 17.69 -11.42
C ASP A 59 19.73 18.47 -10.09
N ASP A 60 20.39 19.63 -10.08
CA ASP A 60 20.55 20.49 -8.90
C ASP A 60 19.24 21.13 -8.41
N ASP A 61 18.15 21.08 -9.19
CA ASP A 61 16.84 21.56 -8.77
C ASP A 61 16.15 20.60 -7.78
N TYR A 62 16.66 19.37 -7.62
CA TYR A 62 16.14 18.37 -6.70
C TYR A 62 17.10 18.12 -5.54
N ARG A 63 16.54 17.93 -4.33
CA ARG A 63 17.34 17.57 -3.15
C ARG A 63 16.52 16.83 -2.10
N VAL A 64 17.21 15.97 -1.35
CA VAL A 64 16.71 15.44 -0.07
C VAL A 64 16.95 16.49 1.02
N TYR A 65 15.97 16.71 1.88
CA TYR A 65 16.07 17.62 3.02
C TYR A 65 15.39 17.05 4.26
N HIS A 66 15.80 17.52 5.43
CA HIS A 66 15.18 17.16 6.70
C HIS A 66 14.14 18.21 7.11
N ASP A 67 12.87 17.81 7.18
CA ASP A 67 11.81 18.62 7.76
C ASP A 67 11.84 18.47 9.29
N THR A 68 12.31 19.51 9.98
CA THR A 68 12.46 19.51 11.44
C THR A 68 11.14 19.65 12.20
N ARG A 69 10.05 20.04 11.53
CA ARG A 69 8.71 20.08 12.15
C ARG A 69 8.07 18.71 12.17
N LEU A 70 8.27 17.95 11.09
CA LEU A 70 7.75 16.58 10.94
C LEU A 70 8.76 15.49 11.34
N LEU A 71 10.00 15.86 11.62
CA LEU A 71 11.13 14.96 11.90
C LEU A 71 11.27 13.87 10.84
N ALA A 72 11.19 14.28 9.57
CA ALA A 72 11.15 13.38 8.44
C ALA A 72 12.01 13.87 7.27
N PHE A 73 12.65 12.95 6.57
CA PHE A 73 13.38 13.24 5.34
C PHE A 73 12.42 13.25 4.16
N GLN A 74 12.50 14.32 3.37
CA GLN A 74 11.63 14.59 2.23
C GLN A 74 12.45 14.94 1.01
N VAL A 75 11.83 14.82 -0.16
CA VAL A 75 12.38 15.31 -1.42
C VAL A 75 11.73 16.65 -1.74
N SER A 76 12.51 17.57 -2.28
CA SER A 76 12.04 18.85 -2.83
C SER A 76 12.55 19.01 -4.26
N GLY A 77 11.81 19.78 -5.06
CA GLY A 77 12.17 20.12 -6.43
C GLY A 77 10.93 20.41 -7.28
N PRO A 78 11.12 20.78 -8.56
CA PRO A 78 10.04 21.10 -9.48
C PRO A 78 8.99 19.98 -9.55
N GLY A 79 7.73 20.33 -9.28
CA GLY A 79 6.58 19.43 -9.37
C GLY A 79 6.39 18.45 -8.20
N VAL A 80 7.32 18.37 -7.24
CA VAL A 80 7.24 17.41 -6.12
C VAL A 80 5.98 17.64 -5.27
N ASP A 81 5.64 18.90 -4.98
CA ASP A 81 4.43 19.23 -4.20
C ASP A 81 3.14 18.85 -4.93
N ALA A 82 3.12 18.99 -6.27
CA ALA A 82 1.99 18.59 -7.08
C ALA A 82 1.82 17.06 -7.07
N VAL A 83 2.92 16.31 -7.16
CA VAL A 83 2.93 14.85 -7.00
C VAL A 83 2.42 14.47 -5.60
N ALA A 84 2.94 15.09 -4.55
CA ALA A 84 2.51 14.86 -3.18
C ALA A 84 1.01 15.16 -2.96
N ALA A 85 0.48 16.21 -3.59
CA ALA A 85 -0.94 16.54 -3.55
C ALA A 85 -1.80 15.51 -4.32
N ALA A 86 -1.32 15.04 -5.47
CA ALA A 86 -2.03 14.06 -6.30
C ALA A 86 -2.07 12.64 -5.70
N LEU A 87 -1.11 12.29 -4.84
CA LEU A 87 -1.05 10.95 -4.24
C LEU A 87 -2.28 10.63 -3.37
N THR A 88 -2.86 11.62 -2.67
CA THR A 88 -4.07 11.38 -1.88
C THR A 88 -5.28 10.94 -2.73
N PRO A 89 -5.70 11.68 -3.77
CA PRO A 89 -6.79 11.22 -4.64
C PRO A 89 -6.43 9.94 -5.43
N VAL A 90 -5.17 9.76 -5.84
CA VAL A 90 -4.71 8.51 -6.48
C VAL A 90 -4.86 7.32 -5.53
N MET A 91 -4.44 7.45 -4.27
CA MET A 91 -4.59 6.43 -3.25
C MET A 91 -6.05 6.03 -3.06
N VAL A 92 -6.95 7.01 -2.96
CA VAL A 92 -8.40 6.75 -2.88
C VAL A 92 -8.87 5.97 -4.11
N ALA A 93 -8.48 6.38 -5.31
CA ALA A 93 -8.88 5.71 -6.54
C ALA A 93 -8.38 4.25 -6.61
N VAL A 94 -7.12 3.99 -6.26
CA VAL A 94 -6.54 2.64 -6.28
C VAL A 94 -7.18 1.75 -5.21
N VAL A 95 -7.36 2.26 -3.99
CA VAL A 95 -8.04 1.52 -2.90
C VAL A 95 -9.48 1.18 -3.28
N VAL A 96 -10.24 2.14 -3.83
CA VAL A 96 -11.61 1.90 -4.31
C VAL A 96 -11.60 0.87 -5.44
N GLY A 97 -10.65 0.95 -6.38
CA GLY A 97 -10.50 -0.05 -7.45
C GLY A 97 -10.31 -1.47 -6.91
N VAL A 98 -9.42 -1.64 -5.94
CA VAL A 98 -9.19 -2.94 -5.27
C VAL A 98 -10.44 -3.43 -4.53
N LEU A 99 -11.14 -2.54 -3.81
CA LEU A 99 -12.39 -2.88 -3.14
C LEU A 99 -13.48 -3.31 -4.12
N LEU A 100 -13.64 -2.59 -5.23
CA LEU A 100 -14.61 -2.91 -6.27
C LEU A 100 -14.32 -4.27 -6.91
N LEU A 101 -13.05 -4.62 -7.12
CA LEU A 101 -12.67 -5.96 -7.57
C LEU A 101 -13.06 -7.04 -6.55
N GLY A 102 -12.84 -6.79 -5.26
CA GLY A 102 -13.27 -7.69 -4.18
C GLY A 102 -14.78 -7.87 -4.10
N VAL A 103 -15.53 -6.77 -4.16
CA VAL A 103 -17.00 -6.76 -4.18
C VAL A 103 -17.53 -7.47 -5.42
N HIS A 104 -16.94 -7.22 -6.59
CA HIS A 104 -17.29 -7.92 -7.82
C HIS A 104 -17.08 -9.43 -7.69
N ALA A 105 -15.92 -9.87 -7.19
CA ALA A 105 -15.63 -11.28 -6.98
C ALA A 105 -16.59 -11.93 -5.95
N ALA A 106 -16.95 -11.21 -4.87
CA ALA A 106 -17.94 -11.66 -3.90
C ALA A 106 -19.34 -11.84 -4.53
N HIS A 107 -19.79 -10.88 -5.35
CA HIS A 107 -21.05 -10.98 -6.09
C HIS A 107 -21.05 -12.13 -7.11
N ARG A 108 -19.87 -12.54 -7.59
CA ARG A 108 -19.68 -13.72 -8.44
C ARG A 108 -19.55 -15.04 -7.67
N GLY A 109 -19.71 -15.01 -6.34
CA GLY A 109 -19.77 -16.20 -5.49
C GLY A 109 -18.44 -16.62 -4.87
N ALA A 110 -17.39 -15.79 -4.93
CA ALA A 110 -16.16 -16.06 -4.20
C ALA A 110 -16.42 -16.10 -2.68
N SER A 111 -15.92 -17.13 -2.00
CA SER A 111 -16.08 -17.24 -0.55
C SER A 111 -15.26 -16.16 0.17
N ALA A 112 -15.71 -15.74 1.36
CA ALA A 112 -14.98 -14.76 2.17
C ALA A 112 -13.54 -15.21 2.47
N ALA A 113 -13.32 -16.51 2.68
CA ALA A 113 -12.00 -17.09 2.90
C ALA A 113 -11.08 -16.92 1.67
N ALA A 114 -11.60 -17.13 0.47
CA ALA A 114 -10.82 -16.96 -0.78
C ALA A 114 -10.49 -15.49 -1.08
N LEU A 115 -11.32 -14.55 -0.62
CA LEU A 115 -11.09 -13.12 -0.83
C LEU A 115 -10.09 -12.51 0.15
N LEU A 116 -9.99 -13.05 1.37
CA LEU A 116 -9.26 -12.41 2.47
C LEU A 116 -7.80 -12.14 2.13
N GLY A 117 -7.09 -13.13 1.57
CA GLY A 117 -5.68 -12.99 1.18
C GLY A 117 -5.45 -11.94 0.09
N PRO A 118 -6.02 -12.12 -1.11
CA PRO A 118 -5.85 -11.18 -2.22
C PRO A 118 -6.34 -9.77 -1.91
N LEU A 119 -7.48 -9.62 -1.22
CA LEU A 119 -8.04 -8.32 -0.90
C LEU A 119 -7.17 -7.57 0.11
N SER A 120 -6.74 -8.24 1.18
CA SER A 120 -5.85 -7.63 2.18
C SER A 120 -4.49 -7.27 1.58
N LEU A 121 -3.90 -8.14 0.74
CA LEU A 121 -2.64 -7.87 0.06
C LEU A 121 -2.78 -6.65 -0.86
N GLY A 122 -3.84 -6.62 -1.67
CA GLY A 122 -4.11 -5.52 -2.60
C GLY A 122 -4.32 -4.19 -1.87
N LEU A 123 -5.07 -4.18 -0.77
CA LEU A 123 -5.30 -2.97 0.02
C LEU A 123 -4.02 -2.46 0.68
N VAL A 124 -3.25 -3.34 1.31
CA VAL A 124 -1.98 -2.97 1.96
C VAL A 124 -0.99 -2.43 0.93
N THR A 125 -0.78 -3.13 -0.18
CA THR A 125 0.17 -2.69 -1.22
C THR A 125 -0.28 -1.45 -1.97
N ALA A 126 -1.59 -1.29 -2.21
CA ALA A 126 -2.16 -0.05 -2.74
C ALA A 126 -1.85 1.13 -1.82
N LEU A 127 -2.08 0.98 -0.51
CA LEU A 127 -1.77 2.01 0.48
C LEU A 127 -0.27 2.34 0.49
N ILE A 128 0.62 1.34 0.44
CA ILE A 128 2.07 1.58 0.44
C ILE A 128 2.51 2.38 -0.79
N LEU A 129 2.18 1.88 -1.99
CA LEU A 129 2.67 2.44 -3.27
C LEU A 129 2.14 3.84 -3.56
N THR A 130 0.97 4.19 -3.04
CA THR A 130 0.29 5.47 -3.33
C THR A 130 0.36 6.46 -2.18
N ASN A 131 1.07 6.13 -1.09
CA ASN A 131 1.24 7.05 0.02
C ASN A 131 2.46 7.94 -0.21
N LYS A 132 2.29 9.23 0.06
CA LYS A 132 3.38 10.22 0.04
C LYS A 132 4.28 10.15 1.27
N VAL A 133 3.79 9.54 2.33
CA VAL A 133 4.55 9.18 3.52
C VAL A 133 5.06 7.77 3.28
N GLY A 134 6.37 7.56 3.39
CA GLY A 134 7.03 6.27 3.23
C GLY A 134 7.75 5.91 4.52
N SER A 135 7.71 4.64 4.91
CA SER A 135 8.45 4.18 6.08
C SER A 135 8.79 2.70 5.95
N PRO A 136 9.98 2.25 6.40
CA PRO A 136 10.36 0.85 6.42
C PRO A 136 9.33 -0.02 7.14
N GLN A 137 8.66 0.54 8.15
CA GLN A 137 7.66 -0.16 8.94
C GLN A 137 6.45 -0.61 8.11
N TYR A 138 6.12 0.07 7.01
CA TYR A 138 4.96 -0.29 6.18
C TYR A 138 5.14 -1.64 5.50
N VAL A 139 6.38 -2.01 5.17
CA VAL A 139 6.68 -3.33 4.57
C VAL A 139 6.33 -4.46 5.53
N SER A 140 6.36 -4.23 6.86
CA SER A 140 5.89 -5.23 7.84
C SER A 140 4.39 -5.54 7.72
N TRP A 141 3.58 -4.61 7.21
CA TRP A 141 2.14 -4.81 7.06
C TRP A 141 1.81 -5.86 5.99
N ILE A 142 2.74 -6.11 5.05
CA ILE A 142 2.61 -7.14 4.01
C ILE A 142 2.65 -8.56 4.63
N ALA A 143 3.26 -8.74 5.81
CA ALA A 143 3.40 -10.04 6.45
C ALA A 143 2.05 -10.71 6.71
N VAL A 144 1.04 -9.97 7.19
CA VAL A 144 -0.28 -10.52 7.52
C VAL A 144 -1.00 -11.09 6.28
N PRO A 145 -1.17 -10.33 5.17
CA PRO A 145 -1.72 -10.89 3.93
C PRO A 145 -0.97 -12.12 3.41
N VAL A 146 0.37 -12.12 3.46
CA VAL A 146 1.18 -13.26 3.02
C VAL A 146 0.90 -14.50 3.87
N ILE A 147 0.86 -14.37 5.20
CA ILE A 147 0.52 -15.48 6.11
C ILE A 147 -0.89 -16.00 5.81
N VAL A 148 -1.86 -15.12 5.59
CA VAL A 148 -3.24 -15.50 5.25
C VAL A 148 -3.28 -16.31 3.95
N ILE A 149 -2.58 -15.86 2.91
CA ILE A 149 -2.49 -16.55 1.61
C ILE A 149 -1.88 -17.94 1.80
N LEU A 150 -0.76 -18.04 2.53
CA LEU A 150 -0.07 -19.32 2.78
C LEU A 150 -0.93 -20.30 3.60
N ALA A 151 -1.70 -19.79 4.56
CA ALA A 151 -2.59 -20.61 5.39
C ALA A 151 -3.79 -21.19 4.60
N HIS A 152 -4.29 -20.47 3.59
CA HIS A 152 -5.49 -20.86 2.85
C HIS A 152 -5.22 -21.63 1.56
N ASP A 153 -4.21 -21.24 0.76
CA ASP A 153 -4.02 -21.80 -0.58
C ASP A 153 -3.21 -23.11 -0.62
N ARG A 154 -2.67 -23.54 0.53
CA ARG A 154 -1.55 -24.50 0.63
C ARG A 154 -0.32 -23.97 -0.14
N ALA A 155 0.88 -24.14 0.41
CA ALA A 155 2.10 -23.47 -0.07
C ALA A 155 2.58 -23.83 -1.51
N ASP A 156 1.80 -24.59 -2.29
CA ASP A 156 2.19 -25.17 -3.58
C ASP A 156 1.65 -24.42 -4.81
N SER A 157 0.76 -23.44 -4.62
CA SER A 157 0.30 -22.61 -5.74
C SER A 157 1.45 -21.74 -6.25
N ARG A 158 1.71 -21.74 -7.58
CA ARG A 158 2.75 -20.91 -8.22
C ARG A 158 2.63 -19.44 -7.83
N LEU A 159 1.40 -18.95 -7.66
CA LEU A 159 1.13 -17.56 -7.34
C LEU A 159 1.43 -17.24 -5.87
N SER A 160 1.12 -18.13 -4.93
CA SER A 160 1.47 -18.00 -3.52
C SER A 160 3.00 -18.00 -3.34
N VAL A 161 3.73 -18.79 -4.13
CA VAL A 161 5.20 -18.77 -4.17
C VAL A 161 5.73 -17.43 -4.68
N VAL A 162 5.16 -16.89 -5.77
CA VAL A 162 5.56 -15.58 -6.31
C VAL A 162 5.33 -14.47 -5.28
N VAL A 163 4.12 -14.41 -4.68
CA VAL A 163 3.78 -13.43 -3.64
C VAL A 163 4.76 -13.51 -2.48
N THR A 164 5.03 -14.72 -1.98
CA THR A 164 5.95 -14.92 -0.85
C THR A 164 7.37 -14.46 -1.19
N ARG A 165 7.87 -14.79 -2.39
CA ARG A 165 9.21 -14.36 -2.84
C ARG A 165 9.31 -12.84 -2.98
N LEU A 166 8.31 -12.20 -3.59
CA LEU A 166 8.29 -10.74 -3.72
C LEU A 166 8.24 -10.05 -2.37
N ALA A 167 7.43 -10.56 -1.43
CA ALA A 167 7.37 -10.03 -0.07
C ALA A 167 8.71 -10.18 0.68
N LEU A 168 9.39 -11.34 0.54
CA LEU A 168 10.71 -11.56 1.12
C LEU A 168 11.78 -10.64 0.51
N VAL A 169 11.74 -10.42 -0.81
CA VAL A 169 12.63 -9.46 -1.49
C VAL A 169 12.38 -8.05 -0.97
N ALA A 170 11.12 -7.60 -0.90
CA ALA A 170 10.78 -6.28 -0.38
C ALA A 170 11.27 -6.10 1.06
N ALA A 171 11.06 -7.11 1.92
CA ALA A 171 11.54 -7.10 3.30
C ALA A 171 13.06 -7.05 3.40
N ALA A 172 13.79 -7.88 2.63
CA ALA A 172 15.24 -7.93 2.67
C ALA A 172 15.89 -6.63 2.17
N LEU A 173 15.35 -6.04 1.08
CA LEU A 173 15.84 -4.76 0.56
C LEU A 173 15.51 -3.61 1.52
N THR A 174 14.37 -3.66 2.20
CA THR A 174 14.02 -2.69 3.24
C THR A 174 14.96 -2.79 4.44
N GLN A 175 15.32 -4.00 4.88
CA GLN A 175 16.29 -4.23 5.95
C GLN A 175 17.71 -3.82 5.56
N LEU A 176 18.06 -3.91 4.28
CA LEU A 176 19.33 -3.41 3.76
C LEU A 176 19.40 -1.88 3.85
N ILE A 177 18.31 -1.19 3.49
CA ILE A 177 18.19 0.28 3.58
C ILE A 177 18.20 0.71 5.05
N TYR A 178 17.26 0.21 5.86
CA TYR A 178 17.06 0.65 7.23
C TYR A 178 17.37 -0.47 8.25
N PRO A 179 18.11 -0.19 9.33
CA PRO A 179 18.63 1.13 9.73
C PRO A 179 20.02 1.46 9.14
N TYR A 180 20.68 0.50 8.47
CA TYR A 180 22.13 0.57 8.27
C TYR A 180 22.58 1.49 7.12
N ALA A 181 21.97 1.37 5.93
CA ALA A 181 22.38 2.12 4.74
C ALA A 181 21.55 3.40 4.52
N TYR A 182 20.72 3.78 5.51
CA TYR A 182 19.82 4.93 5.39
C TYR A 182 20.53 6.24 5.04
N PRO A 183 21.70 6.58 5.62
CA PRO A 183 22.43 7.78 5.23
C PRO A 183 22.76 7.83 3.72
N LEU A 184 23.10 6.69 3.11
CA LEU A 184 23.39 6.62 1.68
C LEU A 184 22.14 6.89 0.82
N LEU A 185 20.95 6.56 1.31
CA LEU A 185 19.70 6.93 0.65
C LEU A 185 19.44 8.44 0.77
N LEU A 186 19.74 9.04 1.93
CA LEU A 186 19.62 10.49 2.14
C LEU A 186 20.57 11.29 1.24
N ASP A 187 21.75 10.75 0.98
CA ASP A 187 22.73 11.29 0.03
C ASP A 187 22.37 10.96 -1.44
N ALA A 188 21.21 10.33 -1.69
CA ALA A 188 20.77 9.87 -3.00
C ALA A 188 21.84 9.03 -3.73
N SER A 189 22.56 8.17 -3.00
CA SER A 189 23.55 7.25 -3.59
C SER A 189 22.91 6.41 -4.70
N PRO A 190 23.51 6.36 -5.91
CA PRO A 190 22.93 5.62 -7.04
C PRO A 190 22.61 4.15 -6.72
N VAL A 191 23.44 3.52 -5.88
CA VAL A 191 23.23 2.14 -5.43
C VAL A 191 21.98 2.03 -4.57
N LEU A 192 21.78 2.92 -3.60
CA LEU A 192 20.61 2.86 -2.71
C LEU A 192 19.33 3.30 -3.40
N VAL A 193 19.42 4.26 -4.34
CA VAL A 193 18.29 4.62 -5.21
C VAL A 193 17.89 3.43 -6.11
N ALA A 194 18.84 2.64 -6.61
CA ALA A 194 18.54 1.40 -7.31
C ALA A 194 17.91 0.35 -6.38
N VAL A 195 18.39 0.19 -5.15
CA VAL A 195 17.83 -0.75 -4.17
C VAL A 195 16.37 -0.42 -3.85
N ILE A 196 16.04 0.85 -3.55
CA ILE A 196 14.66 1.27 -3.29
C ILE A 196 13.78 1.13 -4.54
N THR A 197 14.33 1.37 -5.74
CA THR A 197 13.63 1.13 -7.01
C THR A 197 13.22 -0.34 -7.15
N VAL A 198 14.14 -1.28 -6.89
CA VAL A 198 13.83 -2.72 -6.97
C VAL A 198 12.82 -3.13 -5.88
N ARG A 199 12.92 -2.53 -4.68
CA ARG A 199 11.95 -2.75 -3.59
C ARG A 199 10.54 -2.33 -4.00
N ASP A 200 10.38 -1.14 -4.57
CA ASP A 200 9.08 -0.65 -5.04
C ASP A 200 8.54 -1.47 -6.22
N LEU A 201 9.40 -1.97 -7.11
CA LEU A 201 8.98 -2.91 -8.16
C LEU A 201 8.46 -4.23 -7.58
N ALA A 202 9.04 -4.73 -6.48
CA ALA A 202 8.53 -5.90 -5.80
C ALA A 202 7.14 -5.64 -5.17
N GLU A 203 6.95 -4.47 -4.55
CA GLU A 203 5.66 -4.03 -4.01
C GLU A 203 4.60 -3.87 -5.11
N LEU A 204 4.97 -3.30 -6.26
CA LEU A 204 4.11 -3.21 -7.45
C LEU A 204 3.73 -4.60 -7.96
N GLY A 205 4.68 -5.53 -7.97
CA GLY A 205 4.43 -6.94 -8.31
C GLY A 205 3.44 -7.62 -7.36
N LEU A 206 3.50 -7.30 -6.07
CA LEU A 206 2.53 -7.80 -5.07
C LEU A 206 1.12 -7.24 -5.33
N LEU A 207 0.99 -5.94 -5.62
CA LEU A 207 -0.29 -5.34 -5.98
C LEU A 207 -0.86 -5.98 -7.26
N ALA A 208 -0.02 -6.15 -8.28
CA ALA A 208 -0.43 -6.82 -9.52
C ALA A 208 -0.89 -8.26 -9.26
N ALA A 209 -0.18 -9.03 -8.44
CA ALA A 209 -0.57 -10.39 -8.07
C ALA A 209 -1.91 -10.42 -7.31
N ALA A 210 -2.17 -9.46 -6.42
CA ALA A 210 -3.45 -9.31 -5.73
C ALA A 210 -4.60 -9.03 -6.71
N VAL A 211 -4.40 -8.08 -7.63
CA VAL A 211 -5.39 -7.74 -8.66
C VAL A 211 -5.71 -8.93 -9.56
N VAL A 212 -4.69 -9.65 -10.03
CA VAL A 212 -4.86 -10.86 -10.86
C VAL A 212 -5.70 -11.92 -10.13
N GLN A 213 -5.45 -12.13 -8.84
CA GLN A 213 -6.22 -13.08 -8.03
C GLN A 213 -7.70 -12.66 -7.90
N LEU A 214 -7.95 -11.39 -7.57
CA LEU A 214 -9.31 -10.87 -7.44
C LEU A 214 -10.09 -10.96 -8.75
N VAL A 215 -9.46 -10.62 -9.88
CA VAL A 215 -10.06 -10.76 -11.22
C VAL A 215 -10.34 -12.24 -11.54
N ALA A 216 -9.40 -13.14 -11.26
CA ALA A 216 -9.58 -14.57 -11.49
C ALA A 216 -10.76 -15.14 -10.67
N LEU A 217 -10.90 -14.73 -9.41
CA LEU A 217 -12.03 -15.12 -8.56
C LEU A 217 -13.38 -14.65 -9.13
N GLY A 218 -13.45 -13.45 -9.71
CA GLY A 218 -14.66 -12.97 -10.38
C GLY A 218 -15.04 -13.72 -11.67
N ARG A 219 -14.06 -14.35 -12.33
CA ARG A 219 -14.28 -15.06 -13.61
C ARG A 219 -14.70 -16.52 -13.44
N ARG A 220 -14.31 -17.22 -12.36
CA ARG A 220 -14.54 -18.67 -12.17
C ARG A 220 -16.01 -19.09 -12.34
N ARG A 221 -16.98 -18.35 -11.79
CA ARG A 221 -18.41 -18.70 -11.93
C ARG A 221 -18.99 -18.42 -13.33
N ALA A 222 -18.39 -17.52 -14.11
CA ALA A 222 -18.84 -17.31 -15.50
C ALA A 222 -18.51 -18.53 -16.37
N ALA A 223 -17.38 -19.20 -16.12
CA ALA A 223 -17.02 -20.43 -16.81
C ALA A 223 -17.91 -21.60 -16.38
N ASP A 224 -18.18 -21.74 -15.07
CA ASP A 224 -19.06 -22.80 -14.54
C ASP A 224 -20.52 -22.66 -15.05
N ALA A 225 -21.01 -21.44 -15.25
CA ALA A 225 -22.37 -21.17 -15.73
C ALA A 225 -22.55 -21.41 -17.24
N VAL A 226 -21.49 -21.23 -18.05
CA VAL A 226 -21.52 -21.52 -19.50
C VAL A 226 -21.41 -23.03 -19.74
N GLY A 227 -20.52 -23.71 -19.01
CA GLY A 227 -20.35 -25.16 -19.14
C GLY A 227 -21.59 -25.99 -18.71
N SER A 228 -22.44 -25.46 -17.83
CA SER A 228 -23.71 -26.12 -17.50
C SER A 228 -24.84 -25.86 -18.49
N SER A 229 -24.72 -24.84 -19.35
CA SER A 229 -25.71 -24.53 -20.40
C SER A 229 -25.47 -25.32 -21.69
N ASP A 230 -24.22 -25.68 -21.99
CA ASP A 230 -23.85 -26.50 -23.16
C ASP A 230 -24.01 -28.01 -22.90
N ALA A 231 -24.31 -28.41 -21.67
CA ALA A 231 -24.50 -29.79 -21.23
C ALA A 231 -25.99 -30.23 -21.19
N VAL A 232 -26.90 -29.41 -21.72
CA VAL A 232 -28.36 -29.65 -21.81
C VAL A 232 -28.77 -29.65 -23.28
#